data_AF-A0A841GW75-F1
#
_entry.id   AF-A0A841GW75-F1
#
_cell.length_a   1.000
_cell.length_b   1.000
_cell.length_c   1.000
_cell.angle_alpha   90.00
_cell.angle_beta   90.00
_cell.angle_gamma   90.00
#
_symmetry.space_group_name_H-M   'P 1'
#
loop_
_entity.id
_entity.type
_entity.pdbx_description
1 polymer ?
#
loop_
_entity_poly.entity_id
_entity_poly.type
_entity_poly.pdbx_seq_one_letter_code
_entity_poly.pdbx_strand_id
1 'polypeptide(L)'
;MSLLDEVLDLFGWAPPPRAQPKSSPAPKPPSAAPVPPAPRPAPAPAAASGRPSAAPAPSVEPKPKPRQKREPARKPEPRITPGAAAVPQGRSVAETLAVVARVAPQFASLVFTRNRRVMASVADRGRALRLNVAFSAAPDDVLVAVGRLFTARDTRTRNRARDAVRRFIAAIPGEGAPARTRTRSVAPADAAHIARLQAEFDRVNDAYFGGELPRVPLYLSGQMRRRNGHFSSSPLEIVISRRLCTHAAPAESEATMRHEMIHLWQHAQGGKPDHGGEFRAWARKLDVHPRATRPVKWLKGGE
;
A
#
# COMPACT_ATOMS: atom_id res chain seq x y z
N MET A 1 -0.78 -6.16 -7.08
CA MET A 1 -1.66 -6.70 -6.01
C MET A 1 -3.12 -6.44 -6.35
N SER A 2 -4.04 -7.32 -5.95
CA SER A 2 -5.45 -6.91 -5.84
C SER A 2 -5.57 -5.90 -4.70
N LEU A 3 -6.58 -5.04 -4.71
CA LEU A 3 -6.97 -4.11 -3.63
C LEU A 3 -7.11 -4.77 -2.22
N LEU A 4 -6.90 -6.09 -2.13
CA LEU A 4 -7.24 -7.06 -1.10
C LEU A 4 -6.11 -7.40 -0.10
N ASP A 5 -4.83 -7.15 -0.41
CA ASP A 5 -3.75 -7.35 0.58
C ASP A 5 -3.46 -6.07 1.39
N GLU A 6 -3.76 -4.88 0.84
CA GLU A 6 -3.75 -3.59 1.57
C GLU A 6 -4.77 -3.57 2.74
N VAL A 7 -5.79 -4.44 2.65
CA VAL A 7 -6.83 -4.63 3.65
C VAL A 7 -6.31 -5.38 4.86
N LEU A 8 -5.40 -6.35 4.67
CA LEU A 8 -4.96 -7.27 5.70
C LEU A 8 -3.70 -6.80 6.45
N ASP A 9 -2.84 -5.99 5.82
CA ASP A 9 -1.77 -5.25 6.51
C ASP A 9 -2.31 -4.08 7.36
N LEU A 10 -3.60 -3.72 7.19
CA LEU A 10 -4.27 -2.71 8.02
C LEU A 10 -4.77 -3.22 9.39
N PHE A 11 -4.58 -4.50 9.71
CA PHE A 11 -5.11 -5.10 10.95
C PHE A 11 -4.26 -4.90 12.20
N GLY A 12 -3.05 -4.32 12.10
CA GLY A 12 -2.28 -3.89 13.27
C GLY A 12 -2.08 -4.95 14.37
N TRP A 13 -2.20 -6.25 14.04
CA TRP A 13 -2.05 -7.33 14.99
C TRP A 13 -0.59 -7.77 14.99
N ALA A 14 0.13 -7.47 16.08
CA ALA A 14 1.38 -8.14 16.40
C ALA A 14 1.05 -9.47 17.10
N PRO A 15 1.48 -10.65 16.60
CA PRO A 15 1.35 -11.88 17.35
C PRO A 15 2.07 -11.74 18.71
N PRO A 16 1.58 -12.35 19.80
CA PRO A 16 2.32 -12.36 21.06
C PRO A 16 3.73 -12.94 20.81
N PRO A 17 4.77 -12.41 21.48
CA PRO A 17 6.14 -12.86 21.25
C PRO A 17 6.22 -14.38 21.48
N ARG A 18 6.72 -15.10 20.47
CA ARG A 18 7.11 -16.50 20.66
C ARG A 18 8.21 -16.54 21.72
N ALA A 19 8.09 -17.47 22.67
CA ALA A 19 9.18 -17.79 23.59
C ALA A 19 10.43 -18.13 22.76
N GLN A 20 11.50 -17.36 22.96
CA GLN A 20 12.78 -17.56 22.28
C GLN A 20 13.39 -18.87 22.80
N PRO A 21 13.74 -19.84 21.93
CA PRO A 21 14.58 -20.95 22.35
C PRO A 21 15.97 -20.40 22.73
N LYS A 22 16.52 -20.89 23.85
CA LYS A 22 17.85 -20.52 24.36
C LYS A 22 18.89 -20.78 23.26
N SER A 23 19.60 -19.73 22.84
CA SER A 23 20.60 -19.76 21.80
C SER A 23 21.84 -20.55 22.24
N SER A 24 22.16 -21.63 21.53
CA SER A 24 23.50 -22.24 21.56
C SER A 24 24.54 -21.28 20.95
N PRO A 25 25.81 -21.32 21.42
CA PRO A 25 26.86 -20.43 20.92
C PRO A 25 27.18 -20.72 19.45
N ALA A 26 27.29 -19.65 18.67
CA ALA A 26 27.59 -19.70 17.24
C ALA A 26 29.07 -20.07 16.99
N PRO A 27 29.38 -20.89 15.96
CA PRO A 27 30.75 -21.16 15.55
C PRO A 27 31.42 -19.94 14.91
N LYS A 28 32.74 -19.82 15.13
CA LYS A 28 33.62 -18.77 14.60
C LYS A 28 33.60 -18.74 13.06
N PRO A 29 33.55 -17.55 12.43
CA PRO A 29 33.65 -17.45 10.97
C PRO A 29 35.09 -17.74 10.48
N PRO A 30 35.27 -18.40 9.33
CA PRO A 30 36.57 -18.60 8.71
C PRO A 30 37.13 -17.30 8.10
N SER A 31 38.46 -17.23 8.10
CA SER A 31 39.29 -16.13 7.62
C SER A 31 39.04 -15.80 6.15
N ALA A 32 38.90 -14.51 5.84
CA ALA A 32 38.63 -14.00 4.49
C ALA A 32 39.83 -14.17 3.55
N ALA A 33 39.57 -14.64 2.33
CA ALA A 33 40.51 -14.64 1.21
C ALA A 33 40.61 -13.24 0.56
N PRO A 34 41.74 -12.89 -0.09
CA PRO A 34 41.98 -11.57 -0.65
C PRO A 34 41.07 -11.26 -1.85
N VAL A 35 40.57 -10.02 -1.87
CA VAL A 35 39.70 -9.45 -2.90
C VAL A 35 40.53 -9.09 -4.16
N PRO A 36 40.11 -9.48 -5.38
CA PRO A 36 40.79 -9.06 -6.61
C PRO A 36 40.58 -7.57 -6.92
N PRO A 37 41.55 -6.89 -7.57
CA PRO A 37 41.47 -5.47 -7.87
C PRO A 37 40.41 -5.15 -8.94
N ALA A 38 39.80 -3.98 -8.80
CA ALA A 38 38.72 -3.49 -9.65
C ALA A 38 39.18 -3.20 -11.11
N PRO A 39 38.32 -3.44 -12.12
CA PRO A 39 38.62 -3.12 -13.51
C PRO A 39 38.63 -1.60 -13.75
N ARG A 40 39.54 -1.16 -14.64
CA ARG A 40 39.70 0.24 -15.05
C ARG A 40 38.50 0.75 -15.86
N PRO A 41 38.13 2.03 -15.73
CA PRO A 41 37.05 2.64 -16.52
C PRO A 41 37.46 2.83 -17.99
N ALA A 42 36.50 2.59 -18.89
CA ALA A 42 36.62 2.85 -20.32
C ALA A 42 36.55 4.36 -20.64
N PRO A 43 37.20 4.83 -21.73
CA PRO A 43 37.20 6.24 -22.11
C PRO A 43 35.86 6.72 -22.68
N ALA A 44 35.51 7.96 -22.35
CA ALA A 44 34.28 8.64 -22.78
C ALA A 44 34.29 8.97 -24.29
N PRO A 45 33.14 8.86 -24.99
CA PRO A 45 33.02 9.33 -26.36
C PRO A 45 32.84 10.86 -26.44
N ALA A 46 33.43 11.41 -27.50
CA ALA A 46 33.57 12.82 -27.82
C ALA A 46 32.23 13.54 -28.11
N ALA A 47 32.24 14.83 -27.77
CA ALA A 47 31.15 15.78 -27.99
C ALA A 47 30.91 16.04 -29.49
N ALA A 48 29.64 15.99 -29.90
CA ALA A 48 29.18 16.53 -31.17
C ALA A 48 28.22 17.70 -30.90
N SER A 49 28.70 18.88 -31.24
CA SER A 49 28.00 20.17 -31.26
C SER A 49 27.02 20.26 -32.44
N GLY A 50 25.76 20.58 -32.15
CA GLY A 50 24.69 20.83 -33.13
C GLY A 50 23.82 22.03 -32.72
N ARG A 51 23.61 22.93 -33.68
CA ARG A 51 23.04 24.30 -33.62
C ARG A 51 21.56 24.42 -33.18
N PRO A 52 21.12 25.64 -32.81
CA PRO A 52 19.77 25.94 -32.33
C PRO A 52 18.73 26.02 -33.46
N SER A 53 17.51 25.53 -33.21
CA SER A 53 16.35 25.65 -34.10
C SER A 53 15.23 26.47 -33.46
N ALA A 54 14.50 27.17 -34.33
CA ALA A 54 13.64 28.32 -34.14
C ALA A 54 12.48 28.19 -33.13
N ALA A 55 12.11 29.36 -32.57
CA ALA A 55 10.93 29.59 -31.76
C ALA A 55 9.62 29.46 -32.57
N PRO A 56 8.54 28.89 -31.98
CA PRO A 56 7.20 28.98 -32.55
C PRO A 56 6.44 30.23 -32.05
N ALA A 57 5.67 30.82 -32.97
CA ALA A 57 4.78 31.96 -32.80
C ALA A 57 3.58 31.69 -31.86
N PRO A 58 2.95 32.74 -31.28
CA PRO A 58 1.83 32.59 -30.36
C PRO A 58 0.51 32.21 -31.08
N SER A 59 -0.10 31.11 -30.63
CA SER A 59 -1.46 30.71 -31.04
C SER A 59 -2.52 31.60 -30.37
N VAL A 60 -3.41 32.12 -31.22
CA VAL A 60 -4.57 32.94 -30.89
C VAL A 60 -5.63 32.12 -30.15
N GLU A 61 -6.09 32.66 -29.03
CA GLU A 61 -7.13 32.13 -28.15
C GLU A 61 -8.53 32.32 -28.77
N PRO A 62 -9.38 31.28 -28.91
CA PRO A 62 -10.74 31.45 -29.38
C PRO A 62 -11.70 31.86 -28.23
N LYS A 63 -12.45 32.94 -28.48
CA LYS A 63 -13.50 33.49 -27.59
C LYS A 63 -14.55 32.43 -27.17
N PRO A 64 -15.01 32.43 -25.91
CA PRO A 64 -16.08 31.55 -25.45
C PRO A 64 -17.45 31.97 -26.00
N LYS A 65 -18.21 30.98 -26.50
CA LYS A 65 -19.61 31.14 -26.94
C LYS A 65 -20.56 31.33 -25.74
N PRO A 66 -21.65 32.12 -25.90
CA PRO A 66 -22.60 32.38 -24.82
C PRO A 66 -23.43 31.15 -24.44
N ARG A 67 -23.65 30.99 -23.13
CA ARG A 67 -24.47 29.95 -22.49
C ARG A 67 -25.94 30.08 -22.92
N GLN A 68 -26.47 29.04 -23.56
CA GLN A 68 -27.92 28.89 -23.75
C GLN A 68 -28.58 28.45 -22.44
N LYS A 69 -29.59 29.19 -21.99
CA LYS A 69 -30.51 28.83 -20.90
C LYS A 69 -31.25 27.55 -21.30
N ARG A 70 -31.03 26.46 -20.56
CA ARG A 70 -31.89 25.26 -20.63
C ARG A 70 -33.07 25.45 -19.70
N GLU A 71 -34.26 25.30 -20.27
CA GLU A 71 -35.54 25.22 -19.58
C GLU A 71 -35.60 24.06 -18.56
N PRO A 72 -36.41 24.20 -17.49
CA PRO A 72 -36.60 23.15 -16.50
C PRO A 72 -37.43 21.99 -17.08
N ALA A 73 -36.80 20.82 -17.22
CA ALA A 73 -37.46 19.59 -17.61
C ALA A 73 -38.47 19.14 -16.52
N ARG A 74 -39.68 18.80 -17.00
CA ARG A 74 -40.82 18.26 -16.24
C ARG A 74 -40.42 17.08 -15.34
N LYS A 75 -40.97 17.06 -14.12
CA LYS A 75 -40.97 15.90 -13.21
C LYS A 75 -41.61 14.68 -13.90
N PRO A 76 -40.95 13.51 -13.96
CA PRO A 76 -41.64 12.28 -14.31
C PRO A 76 -42.44 11.76 -13.11
N GLU A 77 -43.70 11.45 -13.34
CA GLU A 77 -44.58 10.75 -12.40
C GLU A 77 -44.10 9.32 -12.13
N PRO A 78 -44.33 8.78 -10.91
CA PRO A 78 -43.88 7.45 -10.54
C PRO A 78 -44.73 6.37 -11.20
N ARG A 79 -44.14 5.66 -12.16
CA ARG A 79 -44.63 4.35 -12.61
C ARG A 79 -44.44 3.34 -11.47
N ILE A 80 -45.55 2.92 -10.87
CA ILE A 80 -45.60 1.78 -9.96
C ILE A 80 -45.46 0.51 -10.80
N THR A 81 -44.30 -0.12 -10.76
CA THR A 81 -44.10 -1.49 -11.24
C THR A 81 -44.41 -2.48 -10.12
N PRO A 82 -45.34 -3.44 -10.30
CA PRO A 82 -45.51 -4.54 -9.38
C PRO A 82 -44.46 -5.63 -9.68
N GLY A 83 -43.70 -6.06 -8.66
CA GLY A 83 -42.80 -7.20 -8.77
C GLY A 83 -41.33 -6.97 -8.36
N ALA A 84 -41.06 -6.16 -7.33
CA ALA A 84 -39.77 -6.22 -6.66
C ALA A 84 -39.76 -7.46 -5.75
N ALA A 85 -39.17 -8.56 -6.22
CA ALA A 85 -38.78 -9.67 -5.35
C ALA A 85 -37.99 -9.09 -4.17
N ALA A 86 -38.46 -9.34 -2.95
CA ALA A 86 -37.88 -8.78 -1.74
C ALA A 86 -36.37 -9.06 -1.72
N VAL A 87 -35.57 -8.01 -1.81
CA VAL A 87 -34.13 -8.10 -1.55
C VAL A 87 -33.98 -8.76 -0.19
N PRO A 88 -33.26 -9.89 -0.06
CA PRO A 88 -33.13 -10.57 1.22
C PRO A 88 -32.56 -9.57 2.23
N GLN A 89 -33.37 -9.22 3.24
CA GLN A 89 -32.94 -8.36 4.32
C GLN A 89 -31.81 -9.11 5.03
N GLY A 90 -30.58 -8.60 4.92
CA GLY A 90 -29.41 -9.23 5.54
C GLY A 90 -29.56 -9.32 7.06
N ARG A 91 -28.77 -10.19 7.71
CA ARG A 91 -28.78 -10.34 9.16
C ARG A 91 -28.52 -9.01 9.87
N SER A 92 -29.22 -8.82 10.97
CA SER A 92 -28.93 -7.76 11.93
C SER A 92 -27.54 -7.91 12.55
N VAL A 93 -27.08 -6.84 13.20
CA VAL A 93 -25.82 -6.84 13.97
C VAL A 93 -25.85 -7.92 15.05
N ALA A 94 -26.97 -8.07 15.77
CA ALA A 94 -27.11 -9.04 16.86
C ALA A 94 -27.05 -10.48 16.36
N GLU A 95 -27.75 -10.81 15.27
CA GLU A 95 -27.73 -12.15 14.67
C GLU A 95 -26.33 -12.49 14.13
N THR A 96 -25.68 -11.53 13.47
CA THR A 96 -24.32 -11.73 12.94
C THR A 96 -23.33 -11.96 14.08
N LEU A 97 -23.43 -11.16 15.15
CA LEU A 97 -22.60 -11.33 16.34
C LEU A 97 -22.83 -12.69 17.01
N ALA A 98 -24.09 -13.14 17.11
CA ALA A 98 -24.42 -14.44 17.69
C ALA A 98 -23.74 -15.61 16.96
N VAL A 99 -23.70 -15.57 15.62
CA VAL A 99 -22.99 -16.60 14.82
C VAL A 99 -21.49 -16.56 15.06
N VAL A 100 -20.89 -15.37 15.03
CA VAL A 100 -19.44 -15.19 15.24
C VAL A 100 -19.03 -15.61 16.65
N ALA A 101 -19.84 -15.26 17.66
CA ALA A 101 -19.58 -15.54 19.08
C ALA A 101 -19.46 -17.04 19.39
N ARG A 102 -20.04 -17.92 18.56
CA ARG A 102 -19.88 -19.39 18.67
C ARG A 102 -18.42 -19.84 18.67
N VAL A 103 -17.53 -19.10 17.99
CA VAL A 103 -16.09 -19.42 17.89
C VAL A 103 -15.18 -18.27 18.35
N ALA A 104 -15.77 -17.13 18.69
CA ALA A 104 -15.06 -15.92 19.09
C ALA A 104 -15.85 -15.16 20.18
N PRO A 105 -16.04 -15.77 21.37
CA PRO A 105 -16.88 -15.19 22.42
C PRO A 105 -16.32 -13.90 23.03
N GLN A 106 -15.05 -13.56 22.77
CA GLN A 106 -14.46 -12.31 23.25
C GLN A 106 -15.03 -11.06 22.58
N PHE A 107 -15.68 -11.21 21.40
CA PHE A 107 -16.31 -10.09 20.72
C PHE A 107 -17.62 -9.75 21.44
N ALA A 108 -17.60 -8.63 22.17
CA ALA A 108 -18.74 -8.11 22.91
C ALA A 108 -19.64 -7.19 22.07
N SER A 109 -19.12 -6.66 20.96
CA SER A 109 -19.88 -5.81 20.06
C SER A 109 -19.48 -6.04 18.60
N LEU A 110 -20.43 -5.77 17.71
CA LEU A 110 -20.23 -5.79 16.26
C LEU A 110 -20.75 -4.48 15.64
N VAL A 111 -20.01 -3.94 14.69
CA VAL A 111 -20.43 -2.76 13.92
C VAL A 111 -20.27 -3.03 12.42
N PHE A 112 -21.33 -2.80 11.65
CA PHE A 112 -21.24 -2.77 10.21
C PHE A 112 -20.68 -1.44 9.70
N THR A 113 -19.82 -1.50 8.71
CA THR A 113 -19.17 -0.36 8.06
C THR A 113 -19.40 -0.43 6.55
N ARG A 114 -19.26 0.69 5.85
CA ARG A 114 -19.31 0.73 4.38
C ARG A 114 -17.90 0.87 3.75
N ASN A 115 -16.85 0.59 4.52
CA ASN A 115 -15.49 0.74 4.06
C ASN A 115 -15.18 -0.33 3.01
N ARG A 116 -14.78 0.09 1.81
CA ARG A 116 -14.44 -0.79 0.69
C ARG A 116 -13.03 -1.37 0.78
N ARG A 117 -12.14 -0.70 1.53
CA ARG A 117 -10.80 -1.21 1.78
C ARG A 117 -10.85 -2.19 2.94
N VAL A 118 -11.33 -1.79 4.11
CA VAL A 118 -11.30 -2.69 5.29
C VAL A 118 -12.58 -3.52 5.37
N MET A 119 -12.47 -4.82 5.03
CA MET A 119 -13.62 -5.73 5.00
C MET A 119 -13.98 -6.32 6.37
N ALA A 120 -12.99 -6.51 7.24
CA ALA A 120 -13.15 -6.86 8.65
C ALA A 120 -12.08 -6.12 9.45
N SER A 121 -12.26 -5.88 10.75
CA SER A 121 -11.20 -5.38 11.66
C SER A 121 -11.62 -5.59 13.11
N VAL A 122 -10.64 -5.67 14.00
CA VAL A 122 -10.89 -5.71 15.45
C VAL A 122 -10.51 -4.37 16.07
N ALA A 123 -11.31 -3.95 17.03
CA ALA A 123 -11.12 -2.73 17.82
C ALA A 123 -11.32 -3.04 19.31
N ASP A 124 -11.17 -2.03 20.16
CA ASP A 124 -11.37 -2.14 21.61
C ASP A 124 -10.60 -3.31 22.24
N ARG A 125 -9.28 -3.33 22.02
CA ARG A 125 -8.38 -4.40 22.49
C ARG A 125 -8.82 -5.82 22.08
N GLY A 126 -9.49 -5.95 20.95
CA GLY A 126 -9.98 -7.23 20.43
C GLY A 126 -11.38 -7.62 20.89
N ARG A 127 -12.13 -6.71 21.53
CA ARG A 127 -13.52 -6.95 21.99
C ARG A 127 -14.60 -6.43 21.04
N ALA A 128 -14.26 -5.58 20.09
CA ALA A 128 -15.21 -5.07 19.10
C ALA A 128 -14.84 -5.54 17.69
N LEU A 129 -15.78 -6.17 16.99
CA LEU A 129 -15.62 -6.60 15.61
C LEU A 129 -16.27 -5.59 14.66
N ARG A 130 -15.52 -5.11 13.67
CA ARG A 130 -16.03 -4.23 12.61
C ARG A 130 -16.05 -5.01 11.31
N LEU A 131 -17.20 -5.14 10.69
CA LEU A 131 -17.37 -5.84 9.41
C LEU A 131 -17.88 -4.89 8.34
N ASN A 132 -17.55 -5.13 7.08
CA ASN A 132 -18.26 -4.48 5.98
C ASN A 132 -19.73 -4.95 5.97
N VAL A 133 -20.65 -4.07 5.62
CA VAL A 133 -22.10 -4.35 5.58
C VAL A 133 -22.44 -5.55 4.70
N ALA A 134 -21.63 -5.87 3.69
CA ALA A 134 -21.83 -7.07 2.87
C ALA A 134 -21.83 -8.38 3.67
N PHE A 135 -21.18 -8.42 4.84
CA PHE A 135 -21.21 -9.60 5.72
C PHE A 135 -22.56 -9.86 6.38
N SER A 136 -23.53 -8.92 6.33
CA SER A 136 -24.89 -9.19 6.81
C SER A 136 -25.55 -10.32 6.02
N ALA A 137 -25.20 -10.47 4.74
CA ALA A 137 -25.67 -11.53 3.84
C ALA A 137 -24.74 -12.75 3.79
N ALA A 138 -23.66 -12.78 4.58
CA ALA A 138 -22.68 -13.87 4.51
C ALA A 138 -23.26 -15.19 5.05
N PRO A 139 -23.00 -16.34 4.43
CA PRO A 139 -23.31 -17.64 5.02
C PRO A 139 -22.70 -17.83 6.43
N ASP A 140 -23.32 -18.67 7.26
CA ASP A 140 -22.88 -18.90 8.66
C ASP A 140 -21.43 -19.39 8.75
N ASP A 141 -21.01 -20.25 7.82
CA ASP A 141 -19.64 -20.77 7.74
C ASP A 141 -18.62 -19.67 7.46
N VAL A 142 -18.97 -18.66 6.67
CA VAL A 142 -18.15 -17.46 6.43
C VAL A 142 -18.05 -16.62 7.71
N LEU A 143 -19.15 -16.42 8.44
CA LEU A 143 -19.12 -15.68 9.71
C LEU A 143 -18.31 -16.42 10.79
N VAL A 144 -18.42 -17.75 10.84
CA VAL A 144 -17.57 -18.61 11.69
C VAL A 144 -16.10 -18.50 11.26
N ALA A 145 -15.82 -18.45 9.96
CA ALA A 145 -14.46 -18.23 9.45
C ALA A 145 -13.92 -16.84 9.85
N VAL A 146 -14.73 -15.79 9.81
CA VAL A 146 -14.36 -14.45 10.30
C VAL A 146 -13.97 -14.53 11.78
N GLY A 147 -14.75 -15.20 12.63
CA GLY A 147 -14.39 -15.41 14.03
C GLY A 147 -13.03 -16.11 14.16
N ARG A 148 -12.87 -17.27 13.51
CA ARG A 148 -11.62 -18.05 13.53
C ARG A 148 -10.41 -17.28 13.01
N LEU A 149 -10.59 -16.37 12.06
CA LEU A 149 -9.50 -15.56 11.51
C LEU A 149 -8.79 -14.75 12.60
N PHE A 150 -9.53 -14.26 13.60
CA PHE A 150 -8.99 -13.46 14.70
C PHE A 150 -8.68 -14.25 15.97
N THR A 151 -9.27 -15.45 16.13
CA THR A 151 -9.15 -16.22 17.38
C THR A 151 -8.25 -17.45 17.28
N ALA A 152 -8.10 -18.01 16.08
CA ALA A 152 -7.31 -19.23 15.88
C ALA A 152 -5.85 -19.01 16.27
N ARG A 153 -5.31 -19.94 17.07
CA ARG A 153 -3.90 -19.93 17.49
C ARG A 153 -3.00 -20.63 16.46
N ASP A 154 -3.53 -21.58 15.71
CA ASP A 154 -2.78 -22.33 14.70
C ASP A 154 -2.89 -21.71 13.30
N THR A 155 -1.81 -21.86 12.50
CA THR A 155 -1.71 -21.28 11.16
C THR A 155 -2.67 -21.95 10.16
N ARG A 156 -2.94 -23.25 10.30
CA ARG A 156 -3.75 -24.01 9.35
C ARG A 156 -5.22 -23.58 9.38
N THR A 157 -5.81 -23.49 10.57
CA THR A 157 -7.17 -22.99 10.80
C THR A 157 -7.29 -21.55 10.33
N ARG A 158 -6.30 -20.69 10.64
CA ARG A 158 -6.30 -19.30 10.20
C ARG A 158 -6.26 -19.18 8.67
N ASN A 159 -5.46 -20.00 7.99
CA ASN A 159 -5.39 -20.01 6.53
C ASN A 159 -6.71 -20.45 5.90
N ARG A 160 -7.31 -21.56 6.38
CA ARG A 160 -8.64 -22.02 5.92
C ARG A 160 -9.73 -20.96 6.12
N ALA A 161 -9.74 -20.33 7.29
CA ALA A 161 -10.64 -19.22 7.59
C ALA A 161 -10.45 -18.06 6.61
N ARG A 162 -9.19 -17.67 6.37
CA ARG A 162 -8.84 -16.61 5.40
C ARG A 162 -9.35 -16.94 4.00
N ASP A 163 -9.18 -18.18 3.56
CA ASP A 163 -9.60 -18.60 2.21
C ASP A 163 -11.13 -18.59 2.05
N ALA A 164 -11.88 -19.01 3.08
CA ALA A 164 -13.34 -18.91 3.08
C ALA A 164 -13.82 -17.45 3.00
N VAL A 165 -13.24 -16.57 3.82
CA VAL A 165 -13.55 -15.12 3.80
C VAL A 165 -13.19 -14.50 2.45
N ARG A 166 -12.05 -14.87 1.86
CA ARG A 166 -11.62 -14.39 0.54
C ARG A 166 -12.59 -14.81 -0.57
N ARG A 167 -13.01 -16.08 -0.59
CA ARG A 167 -13.99 -16.57 -1.57
C ARG A 167 -15.31 -15.83 -1.47
N PHE A 168 -15.79 -15.57 -0.25
CA PHE A 168 -16.99 -14.75 -0.05
C PHE A 168 -16.81 -13.33 -0.59
N ILE A 169 -15.72 -12.65 -0.22
CA ILE A 169 -15.46 -11.27 -0.68
C ILE A 169 -15.38 -11.20 -2.21
N ALA A 170 -14.74 -12.17 -2.85
CA ALA A 170 -14.63 -12.23 -4.31
C ALA A 170 -15.98 -12.46 -5.01
N ALA A 171 -16.94 -13.07 -4.31
CA ALA A 171 -18.28 -13.35 -4.85
C ALA A 171 -19.28 -12.19 -4.63
N ILE A 172 -18.95 -11.18 -3.83
CA ILE A 172 -19.81 -10.00 -3.65
C ILE A 172 -19.88 -9.26 -5.01
N PRO A 173 -21.06 -9.15 -5.65
CA PRO A 173 -21.20 -8.41 -6.89
C PRO A 173 -20.72 -6.98 -6.68
N GLY A 174 -19.75 -6.56 -7.48
CA GLY A 174 -19.20 -5.21 -7.38
C GLY A 174 -20.22 -4.18 -7.84
N GLU A 175 -21.02 -3.62 -6.93
CA GLU A 175 -21.59 -2.28 -7.13
C GLU A 175 -20.44 -1.25 -7.10
N GLY A 176 -19.74 -1.14 -8.21
CA GLY A 176 -18.68 -0.16 -8.38
C GLY A 176 -17.77 -0.48 -9.53
N ALA A 177 -17.92 0.28 -10.61
CA ALA A 177 -16.82 0.63 -11.50
C ALA A 177 -15.51 0.79 -10.69
N PRO A 178 -14.35 0.40 -11.24
CA PRO A 178 -13.06 0.53 -10.56
C PRO A 178 -13.00 1.91 -9.91
N ALA A 179 -12.75 1.96 -8.60
CA ALA A 179 -12.66 3.23 -7.87
C ALA A 179 -11.75 4.12 -8.70
N ARG A 180 -12.35 5.12 -9.35
CA ARG A 180 -11.70 5.93 -10.40
C ARG A 180 -10.34 6.29 -9.86
N THR A 181 -9.28 5.73 -10.42
CA THR A 181 -7.91 5.95 -9.94
C THR A 181 -7.71 7.44 -10.07
N ARG A 182 -7.91 8.19 -8.98
CA ARG A 182 -7.58 9.61 -8.95
C ARG A 182 -6.06 9.58 -9.06
N THR A 183 -5.57 9.80 -10.28
CA THR A 183 -4.20 10.21 -10.50
C THR A 183 -3.95 11.34 -9.54
N ARG A 184 -3.13 11.09 -8.52
CA ARG A 184 -2.74 12.16 -7.61
C ARG A 184 -1.97 13.16 -8.46
N SER A 185 -2.37 14.42 -8.46
CA SER A 185 -1.52 15.46 -9.02
C SER A 185 -0.39 15.73 -8.03
N VAL A 186 0.82 15.90 -8.55
CA VAL A 186 1.93 16.42 -7.75
C VAL A 186 1.62 17.89 -7.46
N ALA A 187 1.59 18.26 -6.19
CA ALA A 187 1.43 19.66 -5.81
C ALA A 187 2.69 20.44 -6.25
N PRO A 188 2.58 21.68 -6.77
CA PRO A 188 3.75 22.45 -7.18
C PRO A 188 4.81 22.59 -6.08
N ALA A 189 4.38 22.71 -4.82
CA ALA A 189 5.27 22.78 -3.66
C ALA A 189 6.09 21.50 -3.42
N ASP A 190 5.63 20.34 -3.91
CA ASP A 190 6.33 19.07 -3.76
C ASP A 190 7.33 18.81 -4.90
N ALA A 191 7.29 19.60 -5.99
CA ALA A 191 8.00 19.31 -7.23
C ALA A 191 9.52 19.15 -7.04
N ALA A 192 10.16 20.04 -6.26
CA ALA A 192 11.60 19.97 -6.01
C ALA A 192 12.01 18.70 -5.24
N HIS A 193 11.20 18.30 -4.26
CA HIS A 193 11.43 17.08 -3.50
C HIS A 193 11.21 15.83 -4.36
N ILE A 194 10.17 15.83 -5.20
CA ILE A 194 9.92 14.73 -6.15
C ILE A 194 11.06 14.62 -7.16
N ALA A 195 11.56 15.73 -7.71
CA ALA A 195 12.69 15.72 -8.64
C ALA A 195 13.96 15.12 -7.98
N ARG A 196 14.25 15.52 -6.75
CA ARG A 196 15.37 14.94 -5.97
C ARG A 196 15.20 13.44 -5.75
N LEU A 197 14.01 13.00 -5.38
CA LEU A 197 13.70 11.58 -5.17
C LEU A 197 13.78 10.77 -6.48
N GLN A 198 13.37 11.37 -7.61
CA GLN A 198 13.51 10.76 -8.93
C GLN A 198 14.98 10.63 -9.33
N ALA A 199 15.81 11.64 -9.07
CA ALA A 199 17.24 11.56 -9.33
C ALA A 199 17.92 10.47 -8.50
N GLU A 200 17.54 10.33 -7.22
CA GLU A 200 18.01 9.23 -6.38
C GLU A 200 17.54 7.86 -6.90
N PHE A 201 16.28 7.75 -7.33
CA PHE A 201 15.74 6.54 -7.94
C PHE A 201 16.56 6.14 -9.15
N ASP A 202 16.75 7.06 -10.11
CA ASP A 202 17.46 6.80 -11.35
C ASP A 202 18.91 6.37 -11.07
N ARG A 203 19.62 7.13 -10.22
CA ARG A 203 20.99 6.81 -9.80
C ARG A 203 21.13 5.42 -9.19
N VAL A 204 20.23 5.06 -8.27
CA VAL A 204 20.28 3.76 -7.59
C VAL A 204 19.85 2.63 -8.54
N ASN A 205 18.85 2.87 -9.38
CA ASN A 205 18.40 1.90 -10.37
C ASN A 205 19.55 1.51 -11.30
N ASP A 206 20.24 2.50 -11.86
CA ASP A 206 21.38 2.29 -12.76
C ASP A 206 22.53 1.57 -12.04
N ALA A 207 22.92 2.04 -10.86
CA ALA A 207 24.11 1.53 -10.16
C ALA A 207 23.91 0.13 -9.53
N TYR A 208 22.69 -0.21 -9.10
CA TYR A 208 22.46 -1.41 -8.29
C TYR A 208 21.52 -2.43 -8.93
N PHE A 209 20.60 -1.98 -9.79
CA PHE A 209 19.56 -2.80 -10.41
C PHE A 209 19.68 -2.86 -11.93
N GLY A 210 20.79 -2.40 -12.50
CA GLY A 210 21.05 -2.45 -13.95
C GLY A 210 20.13 -1.56 -14.78
N GLY A 211 19.45 -0.58 -14.17
CA GLY A 211 18.46 0.25 -14.84
C GLY A 211 17.12 -0.46 -15.10
N GLU A 212 16.92 -1.69 -14.62
CA GLU A 212 15.79 -2.53 -14.99
C GLU A 212 14.52 -2.28 -14.16
N LEU A 213 14.59 -1.56 -13.04
CA LEU A 213 13.38 -1.25 -12.27
C LEU A 213 12.45 -0.34 -13.08
N PRO A 214 11.14 -0.66 -13.14
CA PRO A 214 10.20 0.17 -13.87
C PRO A 214 10.07 1.53 -13.18
N ARG A 215 10.03 2.60 -13.97
CA ARG A 215 9.69 3.93 -13.44
C ARG A 215 8.26 3.92 -12.92
N VAL A 216 8.08 4.36 -11.68
CA VAL A 216 6.78 4.43 -11.01
C VAL A 216 6.48 5.87 -10.59
N PRO A 217 5.19 6.29 -10.59
CA PRO A 217 4.81 7.57 -10.02
C PRO A 217 5.27 7.74 -8.57
N LEU A 218 5.83 8.91 -8.27
CA LEU A 218 6.28 9.30 -6.95
C LEU A 218 5.36 10.37 -6.35
N TYR A 219 4.96 10.20 -5.09
CA TYR A 219 4.11 11.16 -4.38
C TYR A 219 4.60 11.45 -2.97
N LEU A 220 4.27 12.64 -2.47
CA LEU A 220 4.45 12.97 -1.06
C LEU A 220 3.12 12.93 -0.29
N SER A 221 3.13 12.31 0.90
CA SER A 221 1.98 12.26 1.78
C SER A 221 2.19 13.10 3.04
N GLY A 222 1.25 13.99 3.33
CA GLY A 222 1.19 14.73 4.59
C GLY A 222 0.52 13.96 5.74
N GLN A 223 -0.09 12.81 5.45
CA GLN A 223 -0.87 12.03 6.42
C GLN A 223 -0.11 10.80 6.94
N MET A 224 1.09 10.55 6.45
CA MET A 224 1.94 9.43 6.88
C MET A 224 2.54 9.71 8.26
N ARG A 225 1.93 9.13 9.30
CA ARG A 225 2.35 9.26 10.71
C ARG A 225 3.17 8.08 11.24
N ARG A 226 2.92 6.87 10.73
CA ARG A 226 3.48 5.61 11.29
C ARG A 226 4.65 5.05 10.50
N ARG A 227 4.87 5.54 9.27
CA ARG A 227 5.87 5.04 8.33
C ARG A 227 6.39 6.20 7.49
N ASN A 228 7.62 6.06 7.01
CA ASN A 228 8.33 7.10 6.29
C ASN A 228 8.16 6.98 4.77
N GLY A 229 7.93 5.77 4.28
CA GLY A 229 7.71 5.42 2.88
C GLY A 229 6.67 4.29 2.77
N HIS A 230 6.14 4.10 1.57
CA HIS A 230 5.40 2.91 1.19
C HIS A 230 5.39 2.72 -0.32
N PHE A 231 5.79 1.53 -0.77
CA PHE A 231 5.54 0.97 -2.08
C PHE A 231 4.17 0.29 -2.17
N SER A 232 3.39 0.62 -3.20
CA SER A 232 2.15 -0.07 -3.57
C SER A 232 2.31 -0.69 -4.96
N SER A 233 1.80 -1.92 -5.14
CA SER A 233 1.74 -2.58 -6.46
C SER A 233 0.37 -2.48 -7.14
N SER A 234 -0.60 -1.79 -6.53
CA SER A 234 -1.86 -1.42 -7.19
C SER A 234 -2.56 -0.24 -6.50
N PRO A 235 -2.47 0.98 -7.07
CA PRO A 235 -1.65 1.33 -8.23
C PRO A 235 -0.17 1.11 -7.97
N LEU A 236 0.61 0.87 -9.03
CA LEU A 236 2.07 0.74 -8.94
C LEU A 236 2.67 2.13 -8.67
N GLU A 237 3.02 2.43 -7.42
CA GLU A 237 3.49 3.75 -6.99
C GLU A 237 4.41 3.67 -5.76
N ILE A 238 5.21 4.72 -5.55
CA ILE A 238 5.96 4.94 -4.30
C ILE A 238 5.49 6.25 -3.68
N VAL A 239 5.20 6.19 -2.37
CA VAL A 239 4.78 7.36 -1.59
C VAL A 239 5.74 7.57 -0.43
N ILE A 240 6.29 8.79 -0.31
CA ILE A 240 7.20 9.19 0.77
C ILE A 240 6.52 10.21 1.67
N SER A 241 6.84 10.23 2.96
CA SER A 241 6.33 11.23 3.90
C SER A 241 6.83 12.63 3.52
N ARG A 242 5.90 13.59 3.37
CA ARG A 242 6.26 15.00 3.13
C ARG A 242 7.12 15.54 4.26
N ARG A 243 6.80 15.18 5.50
CA ARG A 243 7.54 15.61 6.69
C ARG A 243 8.99 15.13 6.64
N LEU A 244 9.22 13.91 6.15
CA LEU A 244 10.57 13.37 5.96
C LEU A 244 11.37 14.20 4.95
N CYS A 245 10.76 14.57 3.83
CA CYS A 245 11.44 15.38 2.81
C CYS A 245 11.76 16.81 3.25
N THR A 246 10.98 17.36 4.17
CA THR A 246 11.01 18.79 4.56
C THR A 246 11.74 19.06 5.87
N HIS A 247 11.68 18.14 6.84
CA HIS A 247 12.16 18.38 8.20
C HIS A 247 13.22 17.38 8.68
N ALA A 248 13.46 16.30 7.94
CA ALA A 248 14.50 15.35 8.32
C ALA A 248 15.90 15.86 7.91
N ALA A 249 16.93 15.27 8.54
CA ALA A 249 18.31 15.48 8.14
C ALA A 249 18.52 15.08 6.66
N PRO A 250 19.56 15.61 6.01
CA PRO A 250 19.92 15.21 4.65
C PRO A 250 20.03 13.69 4.50
N ALA A 251 19.73 13.17 3.31
CA ALA A 251 19.74 11.75 2.94
C ALA A 251 18.68 10.85 3.62
N GLU A 252 17.93 11.33 4.62
CA GLU A 252 16.90 10.52 5.29
C GLU A 252 15.78 10.10 4.32
N SER A 253 15.35 11.01 3.44
CA SER A 253 14.36 10.73 2.40
C SER A 253 14.87 9.78 1.31
N GLU A 254 16.14 9.89 0.95
CA GLU A 254 16.84 9.08 -0.04
C GLU A 254 17.07 7.66 0.49
N ALA A 255 17.40 7.52 1.77
CA ALA A 255 17.45 6.22 2.44
C ALA A 255 16.07 5.53 2.46
N THR A 256 14.99 6.30 2.68
CA THR A 256 13.64 5.74 2.55
C THR A 256 13.30 5.39 1.10
N MET A 257 13.68 6.20 0.12
CA MET A 257 13.51 5.86 -1.31
C MET A 257 14.19 4.53 -1.64
N ARG A 258 15.47 4.38 -1.29
CA ARG A 258 16.21 3.13 -1.45
C ARG A 258 15.51 1.93 -0.80
N HIS A 259 14.91 2.11 0.39
CA HIS A 259 14.11 1.07 1.04
C HIS A 259 12.89 0.67 0.19
N GLU A 260 12.13 1.65 -0.32
CA GLU A 260 10.96 1.36 -1.18
C GLU A 260 11.36 0.75 -2.54
N MET A 261 12.52 1.10 -3.07
CA MET A 261 13.07 0.48 -4.30
C MET A 261 13.35 -1.01 -4.13
N ILE A 262 13.73 -1.48 -2.94
CA ILE A 262 13.91 -2.92 -2.68
C ILE A 262 12.56 -3.64 -2.79
N HIS A 263 11.47 -3.05 -2.27
CA HIS A 263 10.13 -3.61 -2.43
C HIS A 263 9.69 -3.64 -3.89
N LEU A 264 10.00 -2.58 -4.64
CA LEU A 264 9.76 -2.54 -6.08
C LEU A 264 10.54 -3.64 -6.81
N TRP A 265 11.82 -3.83 -6.47
CA TRP A 265 12.64 -4.91 -7.02
C TRP A 265 12.04 -6.29 -6.72
N GLN A 266 11.66 -6.58 -5.47
CA GLN A 266 10.99 -7.84 -5.11
C GLN A 266 9.72 -8.06 -5.96
N HIS A 267 8.92 -7.00 -6.14
CA HIS A 267 7.73 -7.07 -6.98
C HIS A 267 8.06 -7.33 -8.46
N ALA A 268 9.09 -6.67 -9.00
CA ALA A 268 9.53 -6.85 -10.39
C ALA A 268 10.04 -8.27 -10.64
N GLN A 269 10.65 -8.91 -9.64
CA GLN A 269 11.07 -10.32 -9.69
C GLN A 269 9.90 -11.33 -9.53
N GLY A 270 8.64 -10.85 -9.50
CA GLY A 270 7.46 -11.69 -9.27
C GLY A 270 7.30 -12.16 -7.82
N GLY A 271 8.19 -11.72 -6.93
CA GLY A 271 8.15 -11.99 -5.50
C GLY A 271 7.10 -11.15 -4.77
N LYS A 272 6.74 -11.60 -3.57
CA LYS A 272 5.93 -10.82 -2.64
C LYS A 272 6.85 -9.86 -1.87
N PRO A 273 6.57 -8.54 -1.85
CA PRO A 273 7.34 -7.60 -1.04
C PRO A 273 7.30 -7.98 0.45
N ASP A 274 8.46 -8.14 1.07
CA ASP A 274 8.62 -8.45 2.49
C ASP A 274 10.01 -8.04 3.00
N HIS A 275 10.24 -8.12 4.32
CA HIS A 275 11.54 -7.82 4.93
C HIS A 275 12.38 -9.07 5.20
N GLY A 276 12.30 -10.07 4.31
CA GLY A 276 12.96 -11.37 4.39
C GLY A 276 14.48 -11.35 4.21
N GLY A 277 15.07 -12.51 3.92
CA GLY A 277 16.52 -12.67 3.78
C GLY A 277 17.11 -11.81 2.66
N GLU A 278 16.48 -11.85 1.48
CA GLU A 278 16.89 -11.07 0.30
C GLU A 278 16.75 -9.57 0.53
N PHE A 279 15.64 -9.12 1.12
CA PHE A 279 15.47 -7.73 1.51
C PHE A 279 16.62 -7.27 2.39
N ARG A 280 16.97 -8.05 3.43
CA ARG A 280 18.06 -7.69 4.35
C ARG A 280 19.42 -7.68 3.66
N ALA A 281 19.63 -8.51 2.65
CA ALA A 281 20.86 -8.48 1.84
C ALA A 281 20.95 -7.19 1.02
N TRP A 282 19.88 -6.82 0.32
CA TRP A 282 19.79 -5.56 -0.40
C TRP A 282 19.88 -4.34 0.52
N ALA A 283 19.24 -4.39 1.68
CA ALA A 283 19.27 -3.32 2.66
C ALA A 283 20.70 -3.03 3.12
N ARG A 284 21.52 -4.07 3.34
CA ARG A 284 22.96 -3.90 3.61
C ARG A 284 23.70 -3.33 2.41
N LYS A 285 23.46 -3.84 1.20
CA LYS A 285 24.13 -3.38 -0.03
C LYS A 285 23.85 -1.91 -0.34
N LEU A 286 22.64 -1.45 -0.03
CA LEU A 286 22.19 -0.08 -0.26
C LEU A 286 22.36 0.83 0.95
N ASP A 287 22.95 0.36 2.05
CA ASP A 287 23.09 1.10 3.31
C ASP A 287 21.76 1.71 3.79
N VAL A 288 20.74 0.85 3.92
CA VAL A 288 19.43 1.22 4.46
C VAL A 288 18.99 0.27 5.56
N HIS A 289 18.23 0.81 6.51
CA HIS A 289 17.70 -0.02 7.59
C HIS A 289 16.54 -0.91 7.09
N PRO A 290 16.49 -2.19 7.49
CA PRO A 290 15.50 -3.13 6.99
C PRO A 290 14.10 -2.94 7.57
N ARG A 291 13.92 -2.18 8.65
CA ARG A 291 12.58 -1.89 9.18
C ARG A 291 12.01 -0.65 8.52
N ALA A 292 10.74 -0.74 8.10
CA ALA A 292 9.95 0.40 7.61
C ALA A 292 9.78 1.52 8.65
N THR A 293 9.88 1.16 9.94
CA THR A 293 9.96 2.08 11.08
C THR A 293 11.38 2.06 11.62
N ARG A 294 12.18 3.03 11.21
CA ARG A 294 13.52 3.28 11.75
C ARG A 294 13.56 4.63 12.46
N PRO A 295 14.43 4.82 13.44
CA PRO A 295 14.76 6.17 13.92
C PRO A 295 15.18 7.03 12.73
N VAL A 296 14.56 8.21 12.62
CA VAL A 296 14.87 9.24 11.64
C VAL A 296 15.60 10.35 12.38
N LYS A 297 16.68 10.86 11.78
CA LYS A 297 17.31 12.08 12.30
C LYS A 297 16.48 13.27 11.84
N TRP A 298 15.88 13.99 12.77
CA TRP A 298 15.13 15.22 12.49
C TRP A 298 16.03 16.44 12.66
N LEU A 299 15.82 17.48 11.85
CA LEU A 299 16.42 18.79 12.10
C LEU A 299 15.81 19.38 13.37
N LYS A 300 16.55 20.25 14.08
CA LYS A 300 16.05 20.90 15.31
C LYS A 300 14.71 21.59 15.02
N GLY A 301 13.66 21.25 15.79
CA GLY A 301 12.30 21.75 15.61
C GLY A 301 11.41 20.93 14.65
N GLY A 302 11.87 19.77 14.16
CA GLY A 302 11.15 18.91 13.21
C GLY A 302 10.47 17.67 13.81
N GLU A 303 10.35 17.56 15.14
CA GLU A 303 9.69 16.44 15.86
C GLU A 303 8.15 16.56 15.96
#